data_AF-A0A3B8U4R3-F1
#
_entry.id   AF-A0A3B8U4R3-F1
#
_cell.length_a   1.000
_cell.length_b   1.000
_cell.length_c   1.000
_cell.angle_alpha   90.00
_cell.angle_beta   90.00
_cell.angle_gamma   90.00
#
_symmetry.space_group_name_H-M   'P 1'
#
loop_
_entity.id
_entity.type
_entity.pdbx_description
1 polymer ?
#
loop_
_entity_poly.entity_id
_entity_poly.type
_entity_poly.pdbx_seq_one_letter_code
_entity_poly.pdbx_strand_id
1 'polypeptide(L)'
;MKINRLEIENVKRIHAVMIEPSKDGLTIIGGKNRQGKSSVLDAIAWALGGNKYKPSQAVNADSTIPPRLKIIMDNGLVVERKGKNSDLKVTDPEGQKGGQQLIDSFVEELAINLPKFMEASGKEKANTLLQIIGVGPQLAELEQKEKQLYQERLYVGRTADQKEKYAKEQPYYPDAPEEPVSASELIREQQEILARNGQRQQWAREYDKILADLEKNENAIEAYERAIRDLKKERETLNEKRKAAEKTPAELKMESTEELERSIENIEVINRKVRANLDKAKAEEDAKQYRDQYTELSQAIDDVRKQKAGLLESADLPLPGLSVKDGELIYNGQQWDNMSSAEQMIVSTSIVRKLNPKCGFVLLDKLEAMDLDTLREFGAWLEQEGLQAIATRVSTGDECSIVITDGYVEGQNGIFAKEEESAPVATGWSGTGF
;
A
#
# COMPACT_ATOMS: atom_id res chain seq x y z
N MET A 1 21.19 21.39 -24.20
CA MET A 1 20.48 22.18 -25.22
C MET A 1 19.97 23.45 -24.59
N LYS A 2 20.42 24.60 -25.07
CA LYS A 2 20.13 25.92 -24.49
C LYS A 2 19.74 26.92 -25.57
N ILE A 3 19.09 28.00 -25.18
CA ILE A 3 18.70 29.07 -26.09
C ILE A 3 19.87 30.03 -26.24
N ASN A 4 20.44 30.08 -27.44
CA ASN A 4 21.52 31.01 -27.75
C ASN A 4 20.98 32.40 -28.10
N ARG A 5 19.92 32.45 -28.91
CA ARG A 5 19.31 33.69 -29.38
C ARG A 5 17.83 33.50 -29.67
N LEU A 6 17.03 34.51 -29.35
CA LEU A 6 15.61 34.58 -29.71
C LEU A 6 15.28 35.91 -30.39
N GLU A 7 14.45 35.82 -31.42
CA GLU A 7 13.88 36.95 -32.17
C GLU A 7 12.37 36.78 -32.21
N ILE A 8 11.65 37.77 -31.68
CA ILE A 8 10.20 37.74 -31.52
C ILE A 8 9.64 39.03 -32.11
N GLU A 9 8.73 38.90 -33.07
CA GLU A 9 8.04 40.04 -33.68
C GLU A 9 6.52 39.81 -33.67
N ASN A 10 5.78 40.87 -33.36
CA ASN A 10 4.32 40.93 -33.43
C ASN A 10 3.58 39.85 -32.63
N VAL A 11 4.11 39.46 -31.46
CA VAL A 11 3.52 38.41 -30.61
C VAL A 11 2.95 39.02 -29.33
N LYS A 12 1.63 38.92 -29.13
CA LYS A 12 0.89 39.48 -27.99
C LYS A 12 1.18 40.97 -27.76
N ARG A 13 2.07 41.32 -26.82
CA ARG A 13 2.46 42.72 -26.55
C ARG A 13 3.85 43.07 -27.08
N ILE A 14 4.51 42.14 -27.75
CA ILE A 14 5.82 42.35 -28.35
C ILE A 14 5.64 42.97 -29.73
N HIS A 15 6.33 44.07 -29.98
CA HIS A 15 6.50 44.61 -31.31
C HIS A 15 7.71 43.95 -31.97
N ALA A 16 8.90 44.12 -31.39
CA ALA A 16 10.13 43.48 -31.84
C ALA A 16 11.13 43.37 -30.67
N VAL A 17 11.60 42.15 -30.40
CA VAL A 17 12.53 41.84 -29.30
C VAL A 17 13.59 40.86 -29.77
N MET A 18 14.87 41.23 -29.62
CA MET A 18 16.02 40.36 -29.83
C MET A 18 16.73 40.16 -28.50
N ILE A 19 16.83 38.92 -28.05
CA ILE A 19 17.46 38.59 -26.77
C ILE A 19 18.49 37.47 -26.98
N GLU A 20 19.67 37.68 -26.41
CA GLU A 20 20.74 36.69 -26.29
C GLU A 20 20.91 36.39 -24.79
N PRO A 21 20.23 35.36 -24.25
CA PRO A 21 20.32 35.04 -22.83
C PRO A 21 21.72 34.55 -22.46
N SER A 22 22.07 34.62 -21.17
CA SER A 22 23.30 34.03 -20.65
C SER A 22 23.35 32.53 -20.94
N LYS A 23 24.52 32.00 -21.33
CA LYS A 23 24.72 30.57 -21.62
C LYS A 23 24.45 29.70 -20.39
N ASP A 24 24.78 30.21 -19.22
CA ASP A 24 24.60 29.57 -17.93
C ASP A 24 24.06 30.61 -16.94
N GLY A 25 23.38 30.17 -15.89
CA GLY A 25 22.84 31.05 -14.86
C GLY A 25 21.48 31.65 -15.21
N LEU A 26 21.16 32.75 -14.52
CA LEU A 26 19.85 33.40 -14.54
C LEU A 26 19.87 34.66 -15.42
N THR A 27 19.07 34.67 -16.48
CA THR A 27 18.75 35.87 -17.26
C THR A 27 17.40 36.42 -16.82
N ILE A 28 17.39 37.65 -16.29
CA ILE A 28 16.15 38.30 -15.83
C ILE A 28 15.67 39.34 -16.85
N ILE A 29 14.46 39.13 -17.34
CA ILE A 29 13.70 40.08 -18.16
C ILE A 29 12.86 40.95 -17.23
N GLY A 30 13.32 42.19 -17.05
CA GLY A 30 12.69 43.28 -16.32
C GLY A 30 11.71 44.11 -17.15
N GLY A 31 11.00 45.01 -16.48
CA GLY A 31 10.01 45.93 -17.04
C GLY A 31 8.78 46.06 -16.14
N LYS A 32 7.98 47.11 -16.34
CA LYS A 32 6.71 47.29 -15.62
C LYS A 32 5.67 46.24 -16.06
N ASN A 33 4.57 46.15 -15.32
CA ASN A 33 3.43 45.34 -15.74
C ASN A 33 2.92 45.76 -17.12
N ARG A 34 2.43 44.77 -17.89
CA ARG A 34 1.87 44.95 -19.25
C ARG A 34 2.85 45.40 -20.34
N GLN A 35 4.16 45.42 -20.07
CA GLN A 35 5.16 45.84 -21.07
C GLN A 35 5.60 44.74 -22.05
N GLY A 36 5.20 43.48 -21.84
CA GLY A 36 5.52 42.37 -22.76
C GLY A 36 6.42 41.27 -22.20
N LYS A 37 6.92 41.39 -20.96
CA LYS A 37 7.78 40.37 -20.31
C LYS A 37 7.28 38.92 -20.44
N SER A 38 6.08 38.63 -19.92
CA SER A 38 5.51 37.27 -20.01
C SER A 38 5.16 36.89 -21.46
N SER A 39 4.99 37.87 -22.37
CA SER A 39 4.81 37.59 -23.81
C SER A 39 6.08 37.04 -24.45
N VAL A 40 7.27 37.34 -23.91
CA VAL A 40 8.53 36.68 -24.33
C VAL A 40 8.54 35.21 -23.93
N LEU A 41 8.19 34.90 -22.68
CA LEU A 41 8.12 33.50 -22.22
C LEU A 41 7.07 32.71 -23.01
N ASP A 42 5.89 33.28 -23.22
CA ASP A 42 4.83 32.66 -24.04
C ASP A 42 5.28 32.40 -25.48
N ALA A 43 6.07 33.31 -26.05
CA ALA A 43 6.61 33.17 -27.40
C ALA A 43 7.64 32.05 -27.47
N ILE A 44 8.53 31.92 -26.48
CA ILE A 44 9.48 30.81 -26.37
C ILE A 44 8.71 29.49 -26.21
N ALA A 45 7.71 29.46 -25.33
CA ALA A 45 6.87 28.30 -25.10
C ALA A 45 6.11 27.87 -26.36
N TRP A 46 5.57 28.80 -27.13
CA TRP A 46 4.91 28.49 -28.40
C TRP A 46 5.89 28.02 -29.47
N ALA A 47 7.05 28.65 -29.59
CA ALA A 47 8.07 28.26 -30.55
C ALA A 47 8.50 26.80 -30.31
N LEU A 48 8.85 26.45 -29.06
CA LEU A 48 9.44 25.16 -28.71
C LEU A 48 8.41 24.08 -28.35
N GLY A 49 7.30 24.43 -27.70
CA GLY A 49 6.30 23.47 -27.18
C GLY A 49 5.15 23.16 -28.14
N GLY A 50 5.15 23.72 -29.34
CA GLY A 50 4.12 23.43 -30.33
C GLY A 50 2.81 24.22 -30.15
N ASN A 51 1.77 23.83 -30.90
CA ASN A 51 0.47 24.51 -30.90
C ASN A 51 -0.27 24.42 -29.55
N LYS A 52 0.12 23.50 -28.65
CA LYS A 52 -0.41 23.42 -27.27
C LYS A 52 -0.16 24.71 -26.46
N TYR A 53 0.91 25.43 -26.80
CA TYR A 53 1.29 26.70 -26.18
C TYR A 53 0.97 27.91 -27.04
N LYS A 54 0.26 27.73 -28.17
CA LYS A 54 -0.15 28.85 -29.02
C LYS A 54 -1.14 29.73 -28.25
N PRO A 55 -0.88 31.03 -28.08
CA PRO A 55 -1.85 31.93 -27.49
C PRO A 55 -3.13 31.96 -28.33
N SER A 56 -4.30 32.01 -27.67
CA SER A 56 -5.60 32.13 -28.35
C SER A 56 -5.63 33.35 -29.28
N GLN A 57 -5.05 34.46 -28.83
CA GLN A 57 -4.76 35.65 -29.62
C GLN A 57 -3.24 35.89 -29.63
N ALA A 58 -2.56 35.33 -30.63
CA ALA A 58 -1.10 35.39 -30.75
C ALA A 58 -0.60 36.68 -31.40
N VAL A 59 -1.35 37.26 -32.33
CA VAL A 59 -0.96 38.49 -33.05
C VAL A 59 -1.01 39.68 -32.09
N ASN A 60 -0.01 40.55 -32.18
CA ASN A 60 -0.05 41.84 -31.51
C ASN A 60 -1.26 42.65 -31.99
N ALA A 61 -2.07 43.16 -31.05
CA ALA A 61 -3.30 43.90 -31.35
C ALA A 61 -3.05 45.16 -32.19
N ASP A 62 -1.85 45.73 -32.09
CA ASP A 62 -1.43 46.95 -32.79
C ASP A 62 -0.71 46.67 -34.12
N SER A 63 -0.63 45.41 -34.56
CA SER A 63 0.05 45.01 -35.79
C SER A 63 -0.84 44.24 -36.76
N THR A 64 -0.74 44.57 -38.04
CA THR A 64 -1.38 43.81 -39.14
C THR A 64 -0.46 42.74 -39.72
N ILE A 65 0.80 42.68 -39.27
CA ILE A 65 1.81 41.73 -39.72
C ILE A 65 1.71 40.45 -38.87
N PRO A 66 1.68 39.25 -39.49
CA PRO A 66 1.64 38.00 -38.75
C PRO A 66 2.84 37.82 -37.78
N PRO A 67 2.66 37.09 -36.66
CA PRO A 67 3.73 36.75 -35.73
C PRO A 67 4.91 36.07 -36.42
N ARG A 68 6.12 36.53 -36.09
CA ARG A 68 7.38 35.88 -36.46
C ARG A 68 8.16 35.52 -35.21
N LEU A 69 8.57 34.26 -35.12
CA LEU A 69 9.41 33.74 -34.05
C LEU A 69 10.61 33.05 -34.67
N LYS A 70 11.79 33.30 -34.13
CA LYS A 70 13.01 32.56 -34.47
C LYS A 70 13.81 32.31 -33.20
N ILE A 71 14.12 31.06 -32.93
CA ILE A 71 14.97 30.64 -31.81
C ILE A 71 16.13 29.86 -32.38
N ILE A 72 17.34 30.25 -31.98
CA ILE A 72 18.59 29.57 -32.32
C ILE A 72 19.10 28.92 -31.05
N MET A 73 19.24 27.60 -31.07
CA MET A 73 19.78 26.82 -29.98
C MET A 73 21.31 26.83 -30.00
N ASP A 74 21.95 26.54 -28.87
CA ASP A 74 23.41 26.49 -28.70
C ASP A 74 24.11 25.45 -29.61
N ASN A 75 23.41 24.39 -29.99
CA ASN A 75 23.93 23.39 -30.92
C ASN A 75 23.75 23.76 -32.40
N GLY A 76 23.16 24.93 -32.71
CA GLY A 76 22.88 25.40 -34.07
C GLY A 76 21.50 25.03 -34.63
N LEU A 77 20.64 24.33 -33.88
CA LEU A 77 19.26 24.07 -34.28
C LEU A 77 18.47 25.39 -34.37
N VAL A 78 17.80 25.63 -35.48
CA VAL A 78 16.98 26.81 -35.72
C VAL A 78 15.51 26.44 -35.76
N VAL A 79 14.72 27.04 -34.86
CA VAL A 79 13.26 26.88 -34.78
C VAL A 79 12.61 28.18 -35.19
N GLU A 80 11.93 28.19 -36.33
CA GLU A 80 11.20 29.35 -36.84
C GLU A 80 9.69 29.08 -36.90
N ARG A 81 8.89 30.08 -36.51
CA ARG A 81 7.45 30.16 -36.86
C ARG A 81 7.22 31.41 -37.67
N LYS A 82 6.77 31.27 -38.91
CA LYS A 82 6.56 32.41 -39.82
C LYS A 82 5.45 32.19 -40.84
N GLY A 83 5.03 33.26 -41.50
CA GLY A 83 3.95 33.26 -42.49
C GLY A 83 2.57 33.49 -41.88
N LYS A 84 1.53 33.50 -42.72
CA LYS A 84 0.15 33.87 -42.33
C LYS A 84 -0.40 33.04 -41.15
N ASN A 85 -0.02 31.77 -41.08
CA ASN A 85 -0.46 30.83 -40.03
C ASN A 85 0.59 30.59 -38.94
N SER A 86 1.75 31.25 -39.03
CA SER A 86 2.94 31.02 -38.19
C SER A 86 3.37 29.54 -38.22
N ASP A 87 3.54 29.01 -39.44
CA ASP A 87 3.91 27.62 -39.68
C ASP A 87 5.31 27.32 -39.13
N LEU A 88 5.47 26.13 -38.53
CA LEU A 88 6.72 25.68 -37.95
C LEU A 88 7.72 25.28 -39.05
N LYS A 89 8.94 25.78 -38.95
CA LYS A 89 10.11 25.35 -39.72
C LYS A 89 11.25 25.07 -38.75
N VAL A 90 11.71 23.83 -38.71
CA VAL A 90 12.88 23.43 -37.92
C VAL A 90 13.99 23.09 -38.89
N THR A 91 15.17 23.67 -38.67
CA THR A 91 16.36 23.43 -39.49
C THR A 91 17.51 23.05 -38.56
N ASP A 92 18.16 21.92 -38.82
CA ASP A 92 19.34 21.51 -38.07
C ASP A 92 20.61 22.25 -38.54
N PRO A 93 21.76 22.06 -37.87
CA PRO A 93 23.01 22.72 -38.26
C PRO A 93 23.52 22.34 -39.65
N GLU A 94 23.09 21.19 -40.19
CA GLU A 94 23.46 20.71 -41.53
C GLU A 94 22.50 21.21 -42.62
N GLY A 95 21.44 21.94 -42.24
CA GLY A 95 20.42 22.46 -43.16
C GLY A 95 19.28 21.48 -43.44
N GLN A 96 19.20 20.34 -42.76
CA GLN A 96 18.11 19.39 -42.91
C GLN A 96 16.86 19.88 -42.16
N LYS A 97 15.69 19.57 -42.71
CA LYS A 97 14.40 19.98 -42.15
C LYS A 97 13.94 18.99 -41.09
N GLY A 98 13.61 19.50 -39.91
CA GLY A 98 12.99 18.75 -38.82
C GLY A 98 11.51 19.09 -38.63
N GLY A 99 10.85 18.32 -37.75
CA GLY A 99 9.50 18.60 -37.25
C GLY A 99 9.49 18.85 -35.74
N GLN A 100 8.30 19.02 -35.17
CA GLN A 100 8.10 19.22 -33.73
C GLN A 100 8.70 18.08 -32.89
N GLN A 101 8.63 16.83 -33.37
CA GLN A 101 9.23 15.66 -32.70
C GLN A 101 10.74 15.79 -32.44
N LEU A 102 11.46 16.49 -33.32
CA LEU A 102 12.89 16.75 -33.11
C LEU A 102 13.09 17.69 -31.91
N ILE A 103 12.26 18.73 -31.79
CA ILE A 103 12.27 19.66 -30.66
C ILE A 103 11.90 18.91 -29.36
N ASP A 104 10.83 18.12 -29.39
CA ASP A 104 10.32 17.36 -28.25
C ASP A 104 11.36 16.37 -27.70
N SER A 105 12.33 15.93 -28.52
CA SER A 105 13.42 15.05 -28.06
C SER A 105 14.45 15.74 -27.16
N PHE A 106 14.50 17.08 -27.15
CA PHE A 106 15.47 17.87 -26.39
C PHE A 106 14.83 18.90 -25.44
N VAL A 107 13.53 19.17 -25.60
CA VAL A 107 12.80 20.15 -24.79
C VAL A 107 11.77 19.42 -23.94
N GLU A 108 11.84 19.62 -22.63
CA GLU A 108 10.90 19.02 -21.68
C GLU A 108 9.67 19.93 -21.46
N GLU A 109 8.48 19.35 -21.33
CA GLU A 109 7.23 20.12 -21.19
C GLU A 109 7.26 21.01 -19.93
N LEU A 110 7.77 20.46 -18.83
CA LEU A 110 7.90 21.18 -17.57
C LEU A 110 8.99 22.27 -17.62
N ALA A 111 9.99 22.15 -18.49
CA ALA A 111 11.00 23.21 -18.68
C ALA A 111 10.37 24.47 -19.31
N ILE A 112 9.36 24.27 -20.15
CA ILE A 112 8.62 25.34 -20.82
C ILE A 112 7.62 26.00 -19.87
N ASN A 113 7.09 25.26 -18.89
CA ASN A 113 6.08 25.75 -17.97
C ASN A 113 6.27 25.21 -16.55
N LEU A 114 7.35 25.66 -15.90
CA LEU A 114 7.61 25.34 -14.50
C LEU A 114 6.54 25.88 -13.53
N PRO A 115 5.93 27.06 -13.75
CA PRO A 115 4.86 27.56 -12.88
C PRO A 115 3.71 26.57 -12.70
N LYS A 116 3.30 25.87 -13.76
CA LYS A 116 2.26 24.84 -13.67
C LYS A 116 2.64 23.68 -12.73
N PHE A 117 3.91 23.28 -12.72
CA PHE A 117 4.40 22.27 -11.78
C PHE A 117 4.39 22.82 -10.34
N MET A 118 4.82 24.07 -10.13
CA MET A 118 4.82 24.69 -8.81
C MET A 118 3.42 24.88 -8.24
N GLU A 119 2.43 25.16 -9.08
CA GLU A 119 1.02 25.34 -8.71
C GLU A 119 0.28 24.00 -8.52
N ALA A 120 0.85 22.87 -8.95
CA ALA A 120 0.24 21.55 -8.79
C ALA A 120 0.10 21.14 -7.31
N SER A 121 -0.82 20.23 -7.02
CA SER A 121 -0.96 19.71 -5.65
C SER A 121 0.27 18.93 -5.20
N GLY A 122 0.50 18.83 -3.87
CA GLY A 122 1.63 18.06 -3.32
C GLY A 122 1.67 16.61 -3.82
N LYS A 123 0.50 15.99 -3.96
CA LYS A 123 0.34 14.64 -4.52
C LYS A 123 0.73 14.57 -6.00
N GLU A 124 0.30 15.52 -6.81
CA GLU A 124 0.68 15.55 -8.23
C GLU A 124 2.19 15.73 -8.38
N LYS A 125 2.81 16.63 -7.60
CA LYS A 125 4.26 16.82 -7.59
C LYS A 125 5.02 15.55 -7.21
N ALA A 126 4.60 14.89 -6.14
CA ALA A 126 5.19 13.62 -5.69
C ALA A 126 5.02 12.53 -6.76
N ASN A 127 3.83 12.40 -7.33
CA ASN A 127 3.56 11.42 -8.39
C ASN A 127 4.42 11.67 -9.64
N THR A 128 4.58 12.93 -10.04
CA THR A 128 5.50 13.30 -11.12
C THR A 128 6.92 12.85 -10.80
N LEU A 129 7.44 13.13 -9.60
CA LEU A 129 8.77 12.67 -9.19
C LEU A 129 8.89 11.13 -9.20
N LEU A 130 7.90 10.41 -8.66
CA LEU A 130 7.89 8.95 -8.58
C LEU A 130 7.85 8.28 -9.96
N GLN A 131 7.13 8.89 -10.92
CA GLN A 131 7.14 8.46 -12.31
C GLN A 131 8.51 8.68 -12.96
N ILE A 132 9.17 9.80 -12.67
CA ILE A 132 10.48 10.15 -13.22
C ILE A 132 11.56 9.16 -12.78
N ILE A 133 11.59 8.82 -11.49
CA ILE A 133 12.57 7.86 -10.96
C ILE A 133 12.23 6.40 -11.28
N GLY A 134 11.09 6.13 -11.94
CA GLY A 134 10.68 4.81 -12.40
C GLY A 134 10.17 3.86 -11.31
N VAL A 135 10.08 4.32 -10.06
CA VAL A 135 9.60 3.49 -8.93
C VAL A 135 8.09 3.58 -8.72
N GLY A 136 7.39 4.47 -9.43
CA GLY A 136 5.95 4.70 -9.29
C GLY A 136 5.08 3.42 -9.29
N PRO A 137 5.21 2.51 -10.29
CA PRO A 137 4.43 1.27 -10.31
C PRO A 137 4.70 0.36 -9.11
N GLN A 138 5.97 0.18 -8.74
CA GLN A 138 6.39 -0.66 -7.61
C GLN A 138 5.91 -0.08 -6.28
N LEU A 139 5.98 1.24 -6.12
CA LEU A 139 5.47 1.92 -4.93
C LEU A 139 3.95 1.77 -4.82
N ALA A 140 3.21 1.91 -5.93
CA ALA A 140 1.76 1.74 -5.95
C ALA A 140 1.34 0.31 -5.56
N GLU A 141 2.07 -0.72 -6.02
CA GLU A 141 1.84 -2.11 -5.60
C GLU A 141 2.07 -2.29 -4.09
N LEU A 142 3.16 -1.73 -3.56
CA LEU A 142 3.46 -1.79 -2.12
C LEU A 142 2.41 -1.05 -1.27
N GLU A 143 1.92 0.11 -1.73
CA GLU A 143 0.83 0.83 -1.06
C GLU A 143 -0.48 0.05 -1.07
N GLN A 144 -0.82 -0.59 -2.20
CA GLN A 144 -1.98 -1.45 -2.30
C GLN A 144 -1.87 -2.65 -1.35
N LYS A 145 -0.68 -3.27 -1.29
CA LYS A 145 -0.40 -4.39 -0.39
C LYS A 145 -0.49 -3.98 1.08
N GLU A 146 0.09 -2.83 1.47
CA GLU A 146 -0.06 -2.31 2.84
C GLU A 146 -1.52 -2.09 3.20
N LYS A 147 -2.30 -1.48 2.29
CA LYS A 147 -3.72 -1.22 2.51
C LYS A 147 -4.51 -2.52 2.70
N GLN A 148 -4.22 -3.55 1.91
CA GLN A 148 -4.84 -4.88 2.04
C GLN A 148 -4.51 -5.51 3.40
N LEU A 149 -3.23 -5.60 3.75
CA LEU A 149 -2.77 -6.14 5.04
C LEU A 149 -3.35 -5.38 6.23
N TYR A 150 -3.48 -4.05 6.12
CA TYR A 150 -4.11 -3.23 7.15
C TYR A 150 -5.59 -3.57 7.36
N GLN A 151 -6.36 -3.75 6.28
CA GLN A 151 -7.77 -4.13 6.37
C GLN A 151 -7.93 -5.53 6.97
N GLU A 152 -7.07 -6.46 6.57
CA GLU A 152 -7.04 -7.82 7.13
C GLU A 152 -6.70 -7.81 8.61
N ARG A 153 -5.66 -7.07 9.02
CA ARG A 153 -5.30 -6.89 10.44
C ARG A 153 -6.43 -6.27 11.25
N LEU A 154 -7.14 -5.29 10.69
CA LEU A 154 -8.28 -4.66 11.35
C LEU A 154 -9.41 -5.67 11.60
N TYR A 155 -9.70 -6.52 10.62
CA TYR A 155 -10.68 -7.60 10.76
C TYR A 155 -10.23 -8.63 11.81
N VAL A 156 -9.02 -9.17 11.68
CA VAL A 156 -8.43 -10.14 12.62
C VAL A 156 -8.40 -9.60 14.04
N GLY A 157 -8.00 -8.34 14.23
CA GLY A 157 -7.99 -7.69 15.54
C GLY A 157 -9.37 -7.58 16.17
N ARG A 158 -10.42 -7.24 15.40
CA ARG A 158 -11.80 -7.22 15.89
C ARG A 158 -12.29 -8.61 16.29
N THR A 159 -11.96 -9.62 15.49
CA THR A 159 -12.33 -11.01 15.76
C THR A 159 -11.62 -11.57 16.99
N ALA A 160 -10.33 -11.28 17.16
CA ALA A 160 -9.56 -11.64 18.34
C ALA A 160 -10.20 -11.05 19.61
N ASP A 161 -10.52 -9.76 19.59
CA ASP A 161 -11.14 -9.06 20.72
C ASP A 161 -12.51 -9.65 21.09
N GLN A 162 -13.30 -10.02 20.07
CA GLN A 162 -14.60 -10.67 20.27
C GLN A 162 -14.46 -12.07 20.89
N LYS A 163 -13.53 -12.88 20.36
CA LYS A 163 -13.26 -14.24 20.83
C LYS A 163 -12.70 -14.24 22.25
N GLU A 164 -11.82 -13.29 22.58
CA GLU A 164 -11.26 -13.14 23.92
C GLU A 164 -12.34 -12.77 24.96
N LYS A 165 -13.27 -11.87 24.60
CA LYS A 165 -14.42 -11.54 25.45
C LYS A 165 -15.34 -12.75 25.64
N TYR A 166 -15.65 -13.47 24.56
CA TYR A 166 -16.45 -14.69 24.63
C TYR A 166 -15.81 -15.77 25.53
N ALA A 167 -14.50 -15.97 25.43
CA ALA A 167 -13.76 -16.91 26.26
C ALA A 167 -13.79 -16.50 27.75
N LYS A 168 -13.64 -15.21 28.05
CA LYS A 168 -13.73 -14.66 29.42
C LYS A 168 -15.12 -14.83 30.04
N GLU A 169 -16.16 -14.81 29.23
CA GLU A 169 -17.54 -15.00 29.66
C GLU A 169 -17.93 -16.48 29.84
N GLN A 170 -17.10 -17.44 29.39
CA GLN A 170 -17.40 -18.87 29.57
C GLN A 170 -17.34 -19.28 31.05
N PRO A 171 -18.32 -20.08 31.53
CA PRO A 171 -18.29 -20.66 32.86
C PRO A 171 -17.02 -21.48 33.08
N TYR A 172 -16.36 -21.28 34.22
CA TYR A 172 -15.17 -22.04 34.61
C TYR A 172 -15.36 -22.63 35.99
N TYR A 173 -15.12 -23.94 36.11
CA TYR A 173 -15.30 -24.70 37.35
C TYR A 173 -13.93 -25.25 37.80
N PRO A 174 -13.29 -24.66 38.83
CA PRO A 174 -11.94 -25.05 39.25
C PRO A 174 -11.87 -26.46 39.87
N ASP A 175 -12.99 -26.97 40.39
CA ASP A 175 -13.06 -28.26 41.08
C ASP A 175 -13.37 -29.44 40.14
N ALA A 176 -13.46 -29.20 38.83
CA ALA A 176 -13.78 -30.24 37.85
C ALA A 176 -12.49 -30.91 37.34
N PRO A 177 -12.45 -32.25 37.17
CA PRO A 177 -11.31 -32.97 36.61
C PRO A 177 -10.98 -32.52 35.17
N GLU A 178 -9.74 -32.75 34.72
CA GLU A 178 -9.29 -32.38 33.37
C GLU A 178 -9.92 -33.25 32.26
N GLU A 179 -10.26 -34.50 32.59
CA GLU A 179 -10.84 -35.47 31.65
C GLU A 179 -12.23 -35.97 32.11
N PRO A 180 -13.17 -36.28 31.19
CA PRO A 180 -14.49 -36.79 31.54
C PRO A 180 -14.42 -38.14 32.26
N VAL A 181 -15.21 -38.30 33.32
CA VAL A 181 -15.31 -39.56 34.08
C VAL A 181 -16.25 -40.53 33.37
N SER A 182 -15.81 -41.77 33.17
CA SER A 182 -16.52 -42.79 32.38
C SER A 182 -17.65 -43.47 33.16
N ALA A 183 -18.90 -43.10 32.87
CA ALA A 183 -20.09 -43.68 33.51
C ALA A 183 -20.35 -45.15 33.13
N SER A 184 -19.72 -45.65 32.06
CA SER A 184 -19.95 -47.01 31.55
C SER A 184 -19.43 -48.12 32.47
N GLU A 185 -18.40 -47.84 33.28
CA GLU A 185 -17.83 -48.84 34.19
C GLU A 185 -18.73 -49.05 35.41
N LEU A 186 -19.28 -47.97 35.99
CA LEU A 186 -20.16 -48.04 37.15
C LEU A 186 -21.56 -48.60 36.80
N ILE A 187 -22.06 -48.32 35.60
CA ILE A 187 -23.31 -48.92 35.11
C ILE A 187 -23.16 -50.45 34.98
N ARG A 188 -21.99 -50.94 34.54
CA ARG A 188 -21.71 -52.38 34.46
C ARG A 188 -21.69 -53.01 35.85
N GLU A 189 -21.05 -52.36 36.82
CA GLU A 189 -20.99 -52.81 38.21
C GLU A 189 -22.38 -52.86 38.87
N GLN A 190 -23.25 -51.89 38.58
CA GLN A 190 -24.65 -51.89 39.03
C GLN A 190 -25.43 -53.10 38.50
N GLN A 191 -25.29 -53.41 37.20
CA GLN A 191 -25.99 -54.54 36.59
C GLN A 191 -25.52 -55.89 37.16
N GLU A 192 -24.23 -56.02 37.48
CA GLU A 192 -23.67 -57.22 38.13
C GLU A 192 -24.20 -57.42 39.56
N ILE A 193 -24.37 -56.33 40.33
CA ILE A 193 -24.96 -56.39 41.68
C ILE A 193 -26.44 -56.78 41.61
N LEU A 194 -27.21 -56.19 40.69
CA LEU A 194 -28.63 -56.53 40.50
C LEU A 194 -28.82 -57.98 40.06
N ALA A 195 -27.96 -58.49 39.17
CA ALA A 195 -27.97 -59.89 38.75
C ALA A 195 -27.67 -60.86 39.92
N ARG A 196 -26.69 -60.54 40.76
CA ARG A 196 -26.37 -61.33 41.97
C ARG A 196 -27.52 -61.32 42.99
N ASN A 197 -28.16 -60.18 43.20
CA ASN A 197 -29.31 -60.06 44.11
C ASN A 197 -30.53 -60.85 43.60
N GLY A 198 -30.79 -60.85 42.28
CA GLY A 198 -31.86 -61.64 41.67
C GLY A 198 -31.68 -63.16 41.88
N GLN A 199 -30.44 -63.66 41.74
CA GLN A 199 -30.12 -65.08 41.99
C GLN A 199 -30.31 -65.45 43.47
N ARG A 200 -29.89 -64.59 44.40
CA ARG A 200 -30.08 -64.84 45.85
C ARG A 200 -31.57 -64.89 46.24
N GLN A 201 -32.40 -64.07 45.60
CA GLN A 201 -33.85 -64.10 45.83
C GLN A 201 -34.50 -65.37 45.31
N GLN A 202 -33.99 -65.95 44.20
CA GLN A 202 -34.43 -67.26 43.73
C GLN A 202 -34.06 -68.37 44.72
N TRP A 203 -32.83 -68.38 45.24
CA TRP A 203 -32.41 -69.35 46.25
C TRP A 203 -33.22 -69.29 47.54
N ALA A 204 -33.62 -68.10 47.99
CA ALA A 204 -34.50 -67.95 49.16
C ALA A 204 -35.88 -68.59 48.92
N ARG A 205 -36.47 -68.41 47.72
CA ARG A 205 -37.76 -69.04 47.37
C ARG A 205 -37.65 -70.56 47.22
N GLU A 206 -36.54 -71.06 46.69
CA GLU A 206 -36.27 -72.50 46.61
C GLU A 206 -36.08 -73.11 48.00
N TYR A 207 -35.41 -72.40 48.91
CA TYR A 207 -35.23 -72.82 50.30
C TYR A 207 -36.55 -72.98 51.04
N ASP A 208 -37.45 -72.00 50.95
CA ASP A 208 -38.78 -72.07 51.58
C ASP A 208 -39.62 -73.24 51.03
N LYS A 209 -39.50 -73.51 49.72
CA LYS A 209 -40.17 -74.64 49.08
C LYS A 209 -39.59 -75.98 49.55
N ILE A 210 -38.27 -76.08 49.68
CA ILE A 210 -37.58 -77.28 50.19
C ILE A 210 -37.96 -77.55 51.65
N LEU A 211 -38.12 -76.51 52.48
CA LEU A 211 -38.60 -76.66 53.86
C LEU A 211 -40.03 -77.19 53.92
N ALA A 212 -40.94 -76.65 53.11
CA ALA A 212 -42.31 -77.15 53.03
C ALA A 212 -42.38 -78.60 52.50
N ASP A 213 -41.54 -78.95 51.52
CA ASP A 213 -41.41 -80.32 51.02
C ASP A 213 -40.77 -81.25 52.06
N LEU A 214 -39.83 -80.76 52.88
CA LEU A 214 -39.23 -81.47 54.01
C LEU A 214 -40.27 -81.80 55.07
N GLU A 215 -41.08 -80.83 55.50
CA GLU A 215 -42.14 -81.05 56.49
C GLU A 215 -43.20 -82.03 55.97
N LYS A 216 -43.57 -81.91 54.69
CA LYS A 216 -44.47 -82.87 54.03
C LYS A 216 -43.86 -84.28 53.99
N ASN A 217 -42.56 -84.38 53.71
CA ASN A 217 -41.85 -85.65 53.71
C ASN A 217 -41.62 -86.20 55.12
N GLU A 218 -41.42 -85.38 56.14
CA GLU A 218 -41.31 -85.82 57.55
C GLU A 218 -42.61 -86.45 58.04
N ASN A 219 -43.75 -85.83 57.72
CA ASN A 219 -45.06 -86.42 57.97
C ASN A 219 -45.27 -87.75 57.21
N ALA A 220 -44.78 -87.84 55.98
CA ALA A 220 -44.77 -89.09 55.23
C ALA A 220 -43.76 -90.11 55.82
N ILE A 221 -42.63 -89.67 56.35
CA ILE A 221 -41.60 -90.47 57.00
C ILE A 221 -42.15 -91.06 58.29
N GLU A 222 -42.90 -90.35 59.14
CA GLU A 222 -43.59 -90.98 60.30
C GLU A 222 -44.57 -92.10 59.89
N ALA A 223 -45.21 -91.95 58.73
CA ALA A 223 -46.06 -92.99 58.16
C ALA A 223 -45.23 -94.17 57.62
N TYR A 224 -44.08 -93.90 56.99
CA TYR A 224 -43.16 -94.91 56.47
C TYR A 224 -42.22 -95.50 57.54
N GLU A 225 -41.95 -94.87 58.67
CA GLU A 225 -41.14 -95.40 59.78
C GLU A 225 -41.81 -96.61 60.44
N ARG A 226 -43.14 -96.64 60.39
CA ARG A 226 -43.92 -97.84 60.67
C ARG A 226 -43.58 -99.00 59.71
N ALA A 227 -43.28 -98.70 58.45
CA ALA A 227 -42.87 -99.65 57.41
C ALA A 227 -41.34 -99.91 57.34
N ILE A 228 -40.50 -98.94 57.72
CA ILE A 228 -39.02 -99.01 57.68
C ILE A 228 -38.47 -99.88 58.82
N ARG A 229 -39.25 -100.18 59.86
CA ARG A 229 -38.91 -101.31 60.75
C ARG A 229 -38.71 -102.62 59.99
N ASP A 230 -39.44 -102.82 58.89
CA ASP A 230 -39.32 -104.00 58.04
C ASP A 230 -38.17 -103.86 57.02
N LEU A 231 -37.85 -102.64 56.59
CA LEU A 231 -36.83 -102.34 55.56
C LEU A 231 -35.43 -102.00 56.11
N LYS A 232 -35.22 -101.90 57.43
CA LYS A 232 -33.90 -101.77 58.08
C LYS A 232 -32.90 -102.91 57.78
N LYS A 233 -33.35 -103.97 57.10
CA LYS A 233 -32.49 -105.00 56.50
C LYS A 233 -31.87 -104.57 55.16
N GLU A 234 -32.50 -103.64 54.45
CA GLU A 234 -32.03 -103.03 53.19
C GLU A 234 -31.21 -101.75 53.47
N ARG A 235 -30.49 -101.85 54.58
CA ARG A 235 -29.40 -101.02 55.08
C ARG A 235 -28.34 -100.80 54.00
N GLU A 236 -27.49 -99.82 54.29
CA GLU A 236 -26.07 -99.81 53.92
C GLU A 236 -25.69 -99.40 52.50
N THR A 237 -26.43 -99.76 51.46
CA THR A 237 -26.01 -99.48 50.07
C THR A 237 -26.15 -98.01 49.65
N LEU A 238 -27.05 -97.24 50.28
CA LEU A 238 -27.31 -95.83 49.93
C LEU A 238 -26.45 -94.82 50.73
N ASN A 239 -25.59 -95.29 51.63
CA ASN A 239 -24.91 -94.46 52.62
C ASN A 239 -23.65 -93.72 52.10
N GLU A 240 -23.23 -93.91 50.85
CA GLU A 240 -21.97 -93.35 50.35
C GLU A 240 -22.05 -92.01 49.60
N LYS A 241 -23.19 -91.56 49.07
CA LYS A 241 -23.20 -90.36 48.19
C LYS A 241 -23.90 -89.12 48.74
N ARG A 242 -24.33 -89.17 50.01
CA ARG A 242 -24.87 -88.06 50.81
C ARG A 242 -23.84 -86.98 51.19
N LYS A 243 -22.56 -87.14 50.86
CA LYS A 243 -21.45 -86.34 51.43
C LYS A 243 -21.08 -85.05 50.69
N ALA A 244 -21.89 -84.53 49.77
CA ALA A 244 -21.56 -83.29 49.06
C ALA A 244 -22.76 -82.35 48.90
N ALA A 245 -23.10 -81.62 49.97
CA ALA A 245 -23.77 -80.31 49.91
C ALA A 245 -23.93 -79.74 51.32
N GLU A 246 -22.90 -79.07 51.84
CA GLU A 246 -23.04 -78.12 52.95
C GLU A 246 -22.60 -76.74 52.47
N LYS A 247 -23.50 -75.75 52.56
CA LYS A 247 -23.17 -74.32 52.64
C LYS A 247 -24.10 -73.65 53.65
N THR A 248 -23.56 -72.69 54.42
CA THR A 248 -24.18 -72.05 55.60
C THR A 248 -24.93 -70.74 55.31
N PRO A 249 -25.91 -70.33 56.16
CA PRO A 249 -26.80 -69.15 55.98
C PRO A 249 -26.16 -67.74 56.02
N ALA A 250 -24.84 -67.60 56.05
CA ALA A 250 -24.17 -66.30 56.17
C ALA A 250 -24.20 -65.44 54.88
N GLU A 251 -24.65 -65.99 53.75
CA GLU A 251 -24.62 -65.32 52.44
C GLU A 251 -25.96 -64.64 52.04
N LEU A 252 -26.93 -64.52 52.95
CA LEU A 252 -28.28 -64.01 52.65
C LEU A 252 -28.46 -62.47 52.78
N LYS A 253 -27.40 -61.68 53.00
CA LYS A 253 -27.51 -60.20 52.95
C LYS A 253 -27.39 -59.70 51.50
N MET A 254 -28.41 -58.97 51.05
CA MET A 254 -28.40 -58.24 49.76
C MET A 254 -27.40 -57.08 49.80
N GLU A 255 -26.68 -56.87 48.69
CA GLU A 255 -25.81 -55.71 48.50
C GLU A 255 -26.65 -54.50 48.07
N SER A 256 -26.42 -53.32 48.66
CA SER A 256 -27.15 -52.07 48.35
C SER A 256 -26.53 -51.34 47.15
N THR A 257 -27.37 -50.80 46.25
CA THR A 257 -26.94 -50.00 45.08
C THR A 257 -26.91 -48.49 45.34
N GLU A 258 -27.31 -48.02 46.53
CA GLU A 258 -27.51 -46.59 46.83
C GLU A 258 -26.22 -45.76 46.72
N GLU A 259 -25.07 -46.30 47.13
CA GLU A 259 -23.78 -45.60 47.00
C GLU A 259 -23.32 -45.49 45.54
N LEU A 260 -23.68 -46.47 44.71
CA LEU A 260 -23.33 -46.52 43.30
C LEU A 260 -24.21 -45.57 42.47
N GLU A 261 -25.51 -45.49 42.78
CA GLU A 261 -26.45 -44.55 42.15
C GLU A 261 -26.07 -43.09 42.42
N ARG A 262 -25.69 -42.75 43.67
CA ARG A 262 -25.16 -41.41 44.01
C ARG A 262 -23.86 -41.09 43.29
N SER A 263 -23.02 -42.09 43.02
CA SER A 263 -21.77 -41.91 42.28
C SER A 263 -22.01 -41.61 40.80
N ILE A 264 -23.04 -42.23 40.20
CA ILE A 264 -23.43 -42.00 38.80
C ILE A 264 -24.00 -40.58 38.61
N GLU A 265 -24.90 -40.12 39.49
CA GLU A 265 -25.45 -38.75 39.41
C GLU A 265 -24.37 -37.67 39.59
N ASN A 266 -23.41 -37.90 40.50
CA ASN A 266 -22.28 -36.99 40.69
C ASN A 266 -21.36 -36.92 39.45
N ILE A 267 -21.18 -38.03 38.74
CA ILE A 267 -20.39 -38.07 37.51
C ILE A 267 -21.02 -37.25 36.37
N GLU A 268 -22.35 -37.24 36.24
CA GLU A 268 -23.00 -36.39 35.23
C GLU A 268 -22.82 -34.89 35.52
N VAL A 269 -22.90 -34.50 36.81
CA VAL A 269 -22.64 -33.12 37.25
C VAL A 269 -21.18 -32.73 37.01
N ILE A 270 -20.24 -33.63 37.31
CA ILE A 270 -18.82 -33.43 37.04
C ILE A 270 -18.57 -33.29 35.54
N ASN A 271 -19.09 -34.20 34.71
CA ASN A 271 -18.88 -34.17 33.26
C ASN A 271 -19.46 -32.93 32.59
N ARG A 272 -20.55 -32.37 33.12
CA ARG A 272 -21.09 -31.08 32.65
C ARG A 272 -20.11 -29.93 32.91
N LYS A 273 -19.42 -29.93 34.06
CA LYS A 273 -18.40 -28.93 34.41
C LYS A 273 -17.12 -29.12 33.57
N VAL A 274 -16.69 -30.36 33.34
CA VAL A 274 -15.54 -30.67 32.46
C VAL A 274 -15.79 -30.18 31.04
N ARG A 275 -16.98 -30.42 30.48
CA ARG A 275 -17.34 -29.91 29.15
C ARG A 275 -17.30 -28.38 29.06
N ALA A 276 -17.83 -27.69 30.06
CA ALA A 276 -17.76 -26.21 30.12
C ALA A 276 -16.31 -25.70 30.17
N ASN A 277 -15.43 -26.36 30.93
CA ASN A 277 -14.00 -26.02 30.97
C ASN A 277 -13.29 -26.29 29.62
N LEU A 278 -13.61 -27.41 28.95
CA LEU A 278 -13.07 -27.72 27.62
C LEU A 278 -13.54 -26.71 26.56
N ASP A 279 -14.81 -26.29 26.61
CA ASP A 279 -15.37 -25.26 25.74
C ASP A 279 -14.66 -23.91 25.96
N LYS A 280 -14.37 -23.56 27.23
CA LYS A 280 -13.58 -22.38 27.57
C LYS A 280 -12.14 -22.47 27.06
N ALA A 281 -11.45 -23.58 27.30
CA ALA A 281 -10.07 -23.78 26.85
C ALA A 281 -9.96 -23.67 25.32
N LYS A 282 -10.93 -24.26 24.60
CA LYS A 282 -11.03 -24.13 23.15
C LYS A 282 -11.29 -22.68 22.71
N ALA A 283 -12.15 -21.95 23.41
CA ALA A 283 -12.40 -20.54 23.11
C ALA A 283 -11.16 -19.65 23.36
N GLU A 284 -10.36 -19.96 24.39
CA GLU A 284 -9.08 -19.28 24.67
C GLU A 284 -8.03 -19.59 23.60
N GLU A 285 -7.95 -20.84 23.13
CA GLU A 285 -7.04 -21.25 22.06
C GLU A 285 -7.41 -20.59 20.71
N ASP A 286 -8.69 -20.55 20.37
CA ASP A 286 -9.21 -19.78 19.22
C ASP A 286 -8.76 -18.31 19.32
N ALA A 287 -8.96 -17.66 20.48
CA ALA A 287 -8.59 -16.27 20.68
C ALA A 287 -7.08 -16.03 20.53
N LYS A 288 -6.27 -16.96 21.04
CA LYS A 288 -4.81 -16.94 20.89
C LYS A 288 -4.38 -17.03 19.44
N GLN A 289 -4.96 -17.92 18.63
CA GLN A 289 -4.63 -18.05 17.21
C GLN A 289 -4.86 -16.74 16.44
N TYR A 290 -5.98 -16.05 16.69
CA TYR A 290 -6.23 -14.74 16.07
C TYR A 290 -5.25 -13.65 16.58
N ARG A 291 -4.77 -13.75 17.82
CA ARG A 291 -3.73 -12.85 18.37
C ARG A 291 -2.38 -13.05 17.67
N ASP A 292 -2.03 -14.30 17.40
CA ASP A 292 -0.80 -14.66 16.69
C ASP A 292 -0.88 -14.15 15.23
N GLN A 293 -2.00 -14.37 14.54
CA GLN A 293 -2.25 -13.81 13.19
C GLN A 293 -2.18 -12.27 13.17
N TYR A 294 -2.72 -11.59 14.19
CA TYR A 294 -2.61 -10.13 14.29
C TYR A 294 -1.15 -9.67 14.37
N THR A 295 -0.33 -10.41 15.11
CA THR A 295 1.10 -10.12 15.28
C THR A 295 1.85 -10.34 13.97
N GLU A 296 1.58 -11.43 13.26
CA GLU A 296 2.15 -11.70 11.93
C GLU A 296 1.77 -10.63 10.90
N LEU A 297 0.49 -10.24 10.83
CA LEU A 297 0.03 -9.17 9.93
C LEU A 297 0.65 -7.81 10.27
N SER A 298 0.89 -7.54 11.56
CA SER A 298 1.59 -6.32 12.00
C SER A 298 3.03 -6.32 11.50
N GLN A 299 3.74 -7.44 11.64
CA GLN A 299 5.10 -7.59 11.13
C GLN A 299 5.16 -7.44 9.60
N ALA A 300 4.20 -8.05 8.87
CA ALA A 300 4.12 -7.95 7.42
C ALA A 300 3.88 -6.50 6.94
N ILE A 301 3.07 -5.73 7.66
CA ILE A 301 2.88 -4.28 7.39
C ILE A 301 4.19 -3.52 7.57
N ASP A 302 4.92 -3.77 8.66
CA ASP A 302 6.18 -3.11 8.93
C ASP A 302 7.26 -3.47 7.89
N ASP A 303 7.27 -4.71 7.40
CA ASP A 303 8.18 -5.13 6.34
C ASP A 303 7.84 -4.46 5.00
N VAL A 304 6.55 -4.32 4.64
CA VAL A 304 6.12 -3.54 3.46
C VAL A 304 6.53 -2.07 3.60
N ARG A 305 6.41 -1.48 4.79
CA ARG A 305 6.87 -0.11 5.04
C ARG A 305 8.38 0.04 4.86
N LYS A 306 9.17 -0.91 5.35
CA LYS A 306 10.62 -0.95 5.12
C LYS A 306 10.95 -1.09 3.63
N GLN A 307 10.21 -1.92 2.89
CA GLN A 307 10.38 -2.06 1.44
C GLN A 307 10.10 -0.74 0.71
N LYS A 308 9.04 -0.01 1.08
CA LYS A 308 8.74 1.32 0.51
C LYS A 308 9.84 2.34 0.81
N ALA A 309 10.32 2.38 2.05
CA ALA A 309 11.42 3.26 2.44
C ALA A 309 12.70 2.94 1.66
N GLY A 310 13.07 1.65 1.58
CA GLY A 310 14.24 1.21 0.81
C GLY A 310 14.13 1.48 -0.69
N LEU A 311 12.92 1.39 -1.26
CA LEU A 311 12.68 1.72 -2.67
C LEU A 311 12.93 3.21 -2.95
N LEU A 312 12.57 4.09 -2.01
CA LEU A 312 12.80 5.53 -2.12
C LEU A 312 14.26 5.91 -1.85
N GLU A 313 14.93 5.24 -0.91
CA GLU A 313 16.35 5.48 -0.60
C GLU A 313 17.30 5.00 -1.71
N SER A 314 16.95 3.90 -2.37
CA SER A 314 17.74 3.36 -3.50
C SER A 314 17.49 4.05 -4.83
N ALA A 315 16.47 4.91 -4.90
CA ALA A 315 16.14 5.64 -6.11
C ALA A 315 17.16 6.75 -6.39
N ASP A 316 17.57 6.84 -7.66
CA ASP A 316 18.48 7.89 -8.13
C ASP A 316 17.73 9.23 -8.26
N LEU A 317 17.53 9.88 -7.13
CA LEU A 317 16.79 11.14 -7.00
C LEU A 317 17.53 12.31 -7.64
N PRO A 318 16.80 13.30 -8.18
CA PRO A 318 17.38 14.40 -8.95
C PRO A 318 18.20 15.40 -8.12
N LEU A 319 18.01 15.41 -6.81
CA LEU A 319 18.61 16.37 -5.90
C LEU A 319 18.90 15.70 -4.54
N PRO A 320 20.11 15.82 -3.98
CA PRO A 320 20.41 15.32 -2.64
C PRO A 320 19.48 15.93 -1.59
N GLY A 321 18.98 15.12 -0.66
CA GLY A 321 18.04 15.57 0.37
C GLY A 321 16.58 15.68 -0.08
N LEU A 322 16.28 15.46 -1.37
CA LEU A 322 14.92 15.27 -1.86
C LEU A 322 14.43 13.86 -1.51
N SER A 323 13.16 13.71 -1.18
CA SER A 323 12.49 12.44 -0.91
C SER A 323 10.97 12.58 -1.07
N VAL A 324 10.26 11.46 -1.01
CA VAL A 324 8.78 11.44 -0.98
C VAL A 324 8.33 10.78 0.32
N LYS A 325 7.41 11.40 1.04
CA LYS A 325 6.82 10.83 2.25
C LYS A 325 5.33 11.12 2.27
N ASP A 326 4.53 10.10 2.56
CA ASP A 326 3.06 10.19 2.64
C ASP A 326 2.40 10.83 1.38
N GLY A 327 3.04 10.65 0.22
CA GLY A 327 2.59 11.22 -1.06
C GLY A 327 2.92 12.70 -1.24
N GLU A 328 3.85 13.26 -0.47
CA GLU A 328 4.32 14.64 -0.59
C GLU A 328 5.84 14.71 -0.79
N LEU A 329 6.29 15.76 -1.50
CA LEU A 329 7.71 16.05 -1.65
C LEU A 329 8.28 16.60 -0.34
N ILE A 330 9.40 16.00 0.08
CA ILE A 330 10.21 16.49 1.19
C ILE A 330 11.60 16.84 0.68
N TYR A 331 12.09 18.01 1.05
CA TYR A 331 13.46 18.45 0.76
C TYR A 331 14.11 18.91 2.06
N ASN A 332 15.27 18.35 2.40
CA ASN A 332 16.00 18.65 3.64
C ASN A 332 15.13 18.58 4.91
N GLY A 333 14.19 17.64 4.94
CA GLY A 333 13.27 17.41 6.07
C GLY A 333 12.04 18.32 6.09
N GLN A 334 11.86 19.23 5.13
CA GLN A 334 10.73 20.13 5.04
C GLN A 334 9.74 19.70 3.96
N GLN A 335 8.44 19.85 4.24
CA GLN A 335 7.37 19.70 3.24
C GLN A 335 7.34 20.91 2.30
N TRP A 336 6.72 20.74 1.13
CA TRP A 336 6.67 21.75 0.07
C TRP A 336 6.24 23.14 0.54
N ASP A 337 5.21 23.21 1.38
CA ASP A 337 4.64 24.45 1.93
C ASP A 337 5.55 25.18 2.91
N ASN A 338 6.51 24.47 3.50
CA ASN A 338 7.49 25.00 4.44
C ASN A 338 8.84 25.34 3.77
N MET A 339 9.05 24.91 2.53
CA MET A 339 10.23 25.27 1.74
C MET A 339 10.21 26.76 1.38
N SER A 340 11.38 27.39 1.40
CA SER A 340 11.55 28.73 0.83
C SER A 340 11.29 28.72 -0.68
N SER A 341 10.98 29.89 -1.25
CA SER A 341 10.80 30.01 -2.71
C SER A 341 12.05 29.59 -3.48
N ALA A 342 13.25 29.80 -2.93
CA ALA A 342 14.51 29.35 -3.54
C ALA A 342 14.57 27.81 -3.62
N GLU A 343 14.26 27.14 -2.52
CA GLU A 343 14.28 25.69 -2.42
C GLU A 343 13.25 25.05 -3.34
N GLN A 344 12.02 25.58 -3.39
CA GLN A 344 10.99 25.10 -4.32
C GLN A 344 11.47 25.19 -5.78
N MET A 345 12.23 26.22 -6.13
CA MET A 345 12.78 26.42 -7.48
C MET A 345 13.94 25.48 -7.79
N ILE A 346 14.85 25.29 -6.84
CA ILE A 346 15.95 24.33 -6.95
C ILE A 346 15.37 22.91 -7.13
N VAL A 347 14.40 22.52 -6.30
CA VAL A 347 13.71 21.23 -6.40
C VAL A 347 13.02 21.09 -7.76
N SER A 348 12.21 22.07 -8.16
CA SER A 348 11.49 22.05 -9.44
C SER A 348 12.43 21.94 -10.64
N THR A 349 13.49 22.75 -10.65
CA THR A 349 14.48 22.78 -11.74
C THR A 349 15.27 21.47 -11.80
N SER A 350 15.61 20.88 -10.65
CA SER A 350 16.29 19.58 -10.57
C SER A 350 15.42 18.44 -11.12
N ILE A 351 14.13 18.45 -10.81
CA ILE A 351 13.15 17.47 -11.33
C ILE A 351 13.07 17.55 -12.86
N VAL A 352 12.98 18.76 -13.42
CA VAL A 352 12.94 18.98 -14.88
C VAL A 352 14.21 18.49 -15.57
N ARG A 353 15.38 18.71 -14.97
CA ARG A 353 16.63 18.22 -15.53
C ARG A 353 16.69 16.69 -15.58
N LYS A 354 16.16 16.01 -14.56
CA LYS A 354 16.14 14.55 -14.51
C LYS A 354 15.19 13.94 -15.55
N LEU A 355 14.08 14.62 -15.84
CA LEU A 355 13.16 14.25 -16.92
C LEU A 355 13.86 14.18 -18.29
N ASN A 356 14.57 15.26 -18.65
CA ASN A 356 15.32 15.30 -19.89
C ASN A 356 16.68 15.98 -19.68
N PRO A 357 17.74 15.19 -19.45
CA PRO A 357 19.09 15.73 -19.25
C PRO A 357 19.62 16.53 -20.46
N LYS A 358 19.03 16.36 -21.65
CA LYS A 358 19.40 17.15 -22.83
C LYS A 358 18.80 18.55 -22.80
N CYS A 359 17.71 18.77 -22.06
CA CYS A 359 17.09 20.07 -21.86
C CYS A 359 17.94 20.88 -20.85
N GLY A 360 18.63 21.90 -21.33
CA GLY A 360 19.57 22.70 -20.53
C GLY A 360 19.03 24.06 -20.15
N PHE A 361 17.74 24.32 -20.34
CA PHE A 361 17.12 25.60 -19.98
C PHE A 361 15.78 25.40 -19.25
N VAL A 362 15.35 26.41 -18.50
CA VAL A 362 14.06 26.47 -17.80
C VAL A 362 13.46 27.89 -17.92
N LEU A 363 12.14 27.98 -18.10
CA LEU A 363 11.40 29.24 -18.16
C LEU A 363 10.65 29.50 -16.85
N LEU A 364 10.82 30.71 -16.29
CA LEU A 364 10.30 31.08 -14.98
C LEU A 364 9.52 32.40 -15.08
N ASP A 365 8.23 32.39 -14.76
CA ASP A 365 7.45 33.63 -14.70
C ASP A 365 7.31 34.07 -13.23
N LYS A 366 7.28 35.39 -13.02
CA LYS A 366 6.95 36.04 -11.74
C LYS A 366 7.94 35.81 -10.59
N LEU A 367 9.20 36.19 -10.78
CA LEU A 367 10.18 36.14 -9.70
C LEU A 367 10.09 37.30 -8.70
N GLU A 368 8.99 38.08 -8.65
CA GLU A 368 8.89 39.26 -7.76
C GLU A 368 8.85 38.90 -6.27
N ALA A 369 8.43 37.68 -5.94
CA ALA A 369 8.34 37.21 -4.56
C ALA A 369 9.73 36.96 -3.92
N MET A 370 10.80 36.94 -4.72
CA MET A 370 12.16 36.68 -4.25
C MET A 370 12.92 37.98 -3.96
N ASP A 371 13.66 38.01 -2.86
CA ASP A 371 14.65 39.05 -2.63
C ASP A 371 15.90 38.85 -3.52
N LEU A 372 16.80 39.83 -3.52
CA LEU A 372 17.97 39.83 -4.41
C LEU A 372 19.02 38.79 -4.03
N ASP A 373 19.16 38.46 -2.74
CA ASP A 373 20.16 37.48 -2.30
C ASP A 373 19.70 36.08 -2.69
N THR A 374 18.42 35.77 -2.52
CA THR A 374 17.79 34.54 -3.04
C THR A 374 18.00 34.37 -4.55
N LEU A 375 17.84 35.45 -5.34
CA LEU A 375 18.07 35.38 -6.79
C LEU A 375 19.53 35.10 -7.15
N ARG A 376 20.47 35.68 -6.40
CA ARG A 376 21.92 35.43 -6.61
C ARG A 376 22.29 34.01 -6.25
N GLU A 377 21.77 33.47 -5.16
CA GLU A 377 21.99 32.08 -4.76
C GLU A 377 21.44 31.10 -5.82
N PHE A 378 20.21 31.34 -6.29
CA PHE A 378 19.62 30.52 -7.35
C PHE A 378 20.39 30.65 -8.68
N GLY A 379 20.84 31.85 -9.04
CA GLY A 379 21.67 32.09 -10.22
C GLY A 379 23.01 31.36 -10.14
N ALA A 380 23.70 31.43 -9.00
CA ALA A 380 24.97 30.73 -8.77
C ALA A 380 24.80 29.20 -8.82
N TRP A 381 23.69 28.69 -8.26
CA TRP A 381 23.35 27.27 -8.36
C TRP A 381 23.12 26.84 -9.83
N LEU A 382 22.39 27.64 -10.62
CA LEU A 382 22.20 27.36 -12.05
C LEU A 382 23.52 27.34 -12.84
N GLU A 383 24.45 28.26 -12.54
CA GLU A 383 25.78 28.27 -13.15
C GLU A 383 26.59 27.01 -12.79
N GLN A 384 26.59 26.62 -11.51
CA GLN A 384 27.24 25.40 -11.05
C GLN A 384 26.69 24.15 -11.75
N GLU A 385 25.37 24.10 -11.93
CA GLU A 385 24.70 22.98 -12.59
C GLU A 385 24.75 23.04 -14.13
N GLY A 386 25.27 24.14 -14.70
CA GLY A 386 25.37 24.36 -16.13
C GLY A 386 24.01 24.54 -16.82
N LEU A 387 23.04 25.13 -16.12
CA LEU A 387 21.67 25.36 -16.58
C LEU A 387 21.43 26.82 -16.92
N GLN A 388 20.56 27.06 -17.90
CA GLN A 388 20.09 28.39 -18.28
C GLN A 388 18.68 28.62 -17.74
N ALA A 389 18.44 29.68 -16.97
CA ALA A 389 17.09 30.09 -16.60
C ALA A 389 16.75 31.43 -17.25
N ILE A 390 15.61 31.49 -17.94
CA ILE A 390 15.08 32.75 -18.49
C ILE A 390 13.85 33.10 -17.67
N ALA A 391 13.95 34.21 -16.94
CA ALA A 391 12.95 34.58 -15.96
C ALA A 391 12.36 35.97 -16.23
N THR A 392 11.15 36.22 -15.75
CA THR A 392 10.55 37.56 -15.73
C THR A 392 10.46 38.10 -14.30
N ARG A 393 10.64 39.42 -14.16
CA ARG A 393 10.45 40.13 -12.88
C ARG A 393 9.88 41.52 -13.14
N VAL A 394 8.94 41.97 -12.32
CA VAL A 394 8.49 43.37 -12.28
C VAL A 394 9.55 44.22 -11.57
N SER A 395 10.59 44.57 -12.29
CA SER A 395 11.65 45.47 -11.85
C SER A 395 12.33 46.13 -13.04
N THR A 396 12.99 47.26 -12.83
CA THR A 396 13.89 47.89 -13.82
C THR A 396 15.25 48.18 -13.18
N GLY A 397 15.56 47.50 -12.08
CA GLY A 397 16.83 47.64 -11.37
C GLY A 397 17.96 46.85 -12.05
N ASP A 398 19.16 46.98 -11.48
CA ASP A 398 20.40 46.40 -12.01
C ASP A 398 20.41 44.87 -12.03
N GLU A 399 19.48 44.21 -11.32
CA GLU A 399 19.31 42.76 -11.38
C GLU A 399 18.70 42.28 -12.70
N CYS A 400 18.08 43.17 -13.48
CA CYS A 400 17.47 42.84 -14.76
C CYS A 400 18.52 42.89 -15.86
N SER A 401 18.85 41.73 -16.44
CA SER A 401 19.75 41.64 -17.59
C SER A 401 19.20 42.35 -18.82
N ILE A 402 17.87 42.40 -18.94
CA ILE A 402 17.15 42.93 -20.10
C ILE A 402 15.92 43.66 -19.59
N VAL A 403 15.66 44.88 -20.05
CA VAL A 403 14.45 45.62 -19.70
C VAL A 403 13.56 45.76 -20.93
N ILE A 404 12.30 45.35 -20.79
CA ILE A 404 11.28 45.50 -21.83
C ILE A 404 10.36 46.67 -21.48
N THR A 405 10.26 47.59 -22.44
CA THR A 405 9.37 48.75 -22.38
C THR A 405 8.60 48.84 -23.70
N ASP A 406 7.28 48.88 -23.58
CA ASP A 406 6.31 48.96 -24.67
C ASP A 406 6.54 47.94 -25.80
N GLY A 407 6.83 46.69 -25.42
CA GLY A 407 7.04 45.62 -26.39
C GLY A 407 8.38 45.66 -27.14
N TYR A 408 9.33 46.50 -26.71
CA TYR A 408 10.70 46.59 -27.21
C TYR A 408 11.72 46.36 -26.10
N VAL A 409 12.93 45.93 -26.47
CA VAL A 409 14.07 45.92 -25.55
C VAL A 409 14.64 47.33 -25.45
N GLU A 410 14.80 47.82 -24.23
CA GLU A 410 15.39 49.14 -23.98
C GLU A 410 16.82 49.20 -24.54
N GLY A 411 17.13 50.27 -25.28
CA GLY A 411 18.42 50.42 -25.97
C GLY A 411 18.52 49.73 -27.34
N GLN A 412 17.53 48.93 -27.77
CA GLN A 412 17.48 48.29 -29.10
C GLN A 412 16.48 48.94 -30.08
N ASN A 413 15.95 50.12 -29.75
CA ASN A 413 14.97 50.82 -30.59
C ASN A 413 15.48 51.00 -32.04
N GLY A 414 14.94 50.20 -32.96
CA GLY A 414 15.25 50.27 -34.40
C GLY A 414 16.28 49.26 -34.93
N ILE A 415 16.82 48.34 -34.12
CA ILE A 415 17.82 47.34 -34.56
C ILE A 415 17.11 46.05 -35.00
N PHE A 416 16.22 46.16 -35.99
CA PHE A 416 15.72 45.03 -36.78
C PHE A 416 15.81 45.41 -38.26
N ALA A 417 17.01 45.77 -38.70
CA ALA A 417 17.26 46.16 -40.08
C ALA A 417 18.23 45.17 -40.75
N LYS A 418 17.71 44.51 -41.79
CA LYS A 418 18.33 43.66 -42.82
C LYS A 418 18.58 42.20 -42.46
N GLU A 419 17.65 41.35 -42.90
CA GLU A 419 18.05 40.09 -43.51
C GLU A 419 18.96 40.42 -44.70
N GLU A 420 20.25 40.06 -44.62
CA GLU A 420 21.02 39.83 -45.84
C GLU A 420 20.41 38.58 -46.50
N GLU A 421 19.72 38.79 -47.62
CA GLU A 421 19.42 37.71 -48.56
C GLU A 421 20.75 37.06 -48.95
N SER A 422 21.06 35.90 -48.36
CA SER A 422 22.12 35.05 -48.88
C SER A 422 21.72 34.64 -50.30
N ALA A 423 22.45 35.16 -51.28
CA ALA A 423 22.22 34.90 -52.70
C ALA A 423 22.14 33.39 -52.98
N PRO A 424 21.28 32.95 -53.93
CA PRO A 424 21.21 31.54 -54.29
C PRO A 424 22.55 31.10 -54.87
N VAL A 425 23.17 30.10 -54.23
CA VAL A 425 24.34 29.41 -54.78
C VAL A 425 23.91 28.74 -56.08
N ALA A 426 24.44 29.23 -57.20
CA ALA A 426 24.22 28.66 -58.52
C ALA A 426 24.78 27.23 -58.56
N THR A 427 23.90 26.23 -58.63
CA THR A 427 24.30 24.87 -59.00
C THR A 427 24.52 24.83 -60.51
N GLY A 428 25.80 24.87 -60.91
CA GLY A 428 26.22 24.59 -62.28
C GLY A 428 25.89 23.14 -62.65
N TRP A 429 24.79 22.94 -63.36
CA TRP A 429 24.54 21.71 -64.11
C TRP A 429 25.23 21.81 -65.47
N SER A 430 26.34 21.10 -65.64
CA SER A 430 26.88 20.75 -66.96
C SER A 430 26.57 19.29 -67.24
N GLY A 431 25.46 19.05 -67.92
CA GLY A 431 25.16 17.76 -68.52
C GLY A 431 25.89 17.64 -69.85
N THR A 432 26.87 16.75 -69.94
CA THR A 432 27.28 16.17 -71.22
C THR A 432 27.16 14.66 -71.09
N GLY A 433 26.10 14.11 -71.70
CA GLY A 433 26.00 12.70 -71.98
C GLY A 433 26.57 12.42 -73.36
N PHE A 434 27.52 11.49 -73.44
CA PHE A 434 27.39 10.22 -74.16
C PHE A 434 28.47 9.26 -73.66
#